data_AF-A0A2S7T621-F1
#
_entry.id   AF-A0A2S7T621-F1
#
_cell.length_a   1.000
_cell.length_b   1.000
_cell.length_c   1.000
_cell.angle_alpha   90.00
_cell.angle_beta   90.00
_cell.angle_gamma   90.00
#
_symmetry.space_group_name_H-M   'P 1'
#
loop_
_entity.id
_entity.type
_entity.pdbx_description
1 polymer ?
#
loop_
_entity_poly.entity_id
_entity_poly.type
_entity_poly.pdbx_seq_one_letter_code
_entity_poly.pdbx_strand_id
1 'polypeptide(L)'
;MIFRFSLILFALLCLVSPAIGQTKLTQKSFEQYERYQEKSLDKRRIKHEELQPLIEKLERHPAFEVNTVGYSIEGRSLSLISIGRGETDVFMWSQMHGNEPTATQSIFDVINWFKSPDFKEEKRAILAKLRIHFLPMLNPDGAEVFQRRNTLGVDINRDALRLASPESQVLKRVRDSLNAEFGFNLHDQQIYYNAKRSENPATITFLAPAYNYEKDINTTRADAMKVIVYLNRLVQEHIPGKVGKWNDDFEPRAFGDNVQKWGTSTILIESGGRLGDPEKQYIRKLNFLCFVGAFESLAKKSFTKMPLSEYEAIPQNDFKLFDLKITNLTYLIQGKPYVLDLGIMRQERDDEDHRYFHFEGRIADQGDLSTYYGYQTFDATGYTAVAPKVTYNTTQAENGMLFLVNDEELLNKGVAYVRADGVNPETRFTKSPLHIVPRKFELPPFSLKVGMNPTFFLKKDGKLTHAVINGFLLELPNPDYSNFGNALIIR
;
A
#
# COMPACT_ATOMS: atom_id res chain seq x y z
N MET A 1 -54.56 -30.18 -31.06
CA MET A 1 -54.00 -29.20 -30.11
C MET A 1 -52.48 -29.22 -30.30
N ILE A 2 -51.96 -28.36 -31.16
CA ILE A 2 -50.56 -28.34 -31.61
C ILE A 2 -49.89 -27.16 -30.91
N PHE A 3 -48.96 -27.43 -29.98
CA PHE A 3 -48.17 -26.40 -29.32
C PHE A 3 -47.01 -25.98 -30.21
N ARG A 4 -47.02 -24.71 -30.63
CA ARG A 4 -45.90 -24.03 -31.29
C ARG A 4 -44.91 -23.57 -30.21
N PHE A 5 -43.67 -24.05 -30.28
CA PHE A 5 -42.55 -23.43 -29.57
C PHE A 5 -42.06 -22.21 -30.36
N SER A 6 -42.22 -21.02 -29.77
CA SER A 6 -41.59 -19.79 -30.27
C SER A 6 -40.16 -19.70 -29.74
N LEU A 7 -39.20 -19.73 -30.66
CA LEU A 7 -37.79 -19.44 -30.40
C LEU A 7 -37.66 -17.93 -30.10
N ILE A 8 -37.30 -17.55 -28.86
CA ILE A 8 -36.92 -16.18 -28.54
C ILE A 8 -35.43 -16.05 -28.79
N LEU A 9 -35.08 -15.34 -29.87
CA LEU A 9 -33.72 -14.98 -30.22
C LEU A 9 -33.25 -13.86 -29.26
N PHE A 10 -32.37 -14.18 -28.31
CA PHE A 10 -31.70 -13.17 -27.48
C PHE A 10 -30.65 -12.45 -28.33
N ALA A 11 -31.00 -11.28 -28.85
CA ALA A 11 -30.03 -10.40 -29.50
C ALA A 11 -29.14 -9.75 -28.42
N LEU A 12 -27.88 -10.19 -28.33
CA LEU A 12 -26.84 -9.53 -27.55
C LEU A 12 -26.55 -8.16 -28.19
N LEU A 13 -27.17 -7.10 -27.67
CA LEU A 13 -26.78 -5.73 -27.95
C LEU A 13 -25.52 -5.42 -27.14
N CYS A 14 -24.35 -5.66 -27.73
CA CYS A 14 -23.10 -5.07 -27.27
C CYS A 14 -23.20 -3.55 -27.47
N LEU A 15 -23.65 -2.84 -26.44
CA LEU A 15 -23.47 -1.39 -26.34
C LEU A 15 -21.98 -1.11 -26.18
N VAL A 16 -21.30 -0.90 -27.30
CA VAL A 16 -19.97 -0.31 -27.32
C VAL A 16 -20.13 1.12 -26.82
N SER A 17 -20.01 1.32 -25.52
CA SER A 17 -19.81 2.64 -24.95
C SER A 17 -18.54 3.21 -25.59
N PRO A 18 -18.52 4.48 -26.02
CA PRO A 18 -17.27 5.08 -26.47
C PRO A 18 -16.30 5.04 -25.29
N ALA A 19 -15.34 4.12 -25.37
CA ALA A 19 -14.28 4.01 -24.39
C ALA A 19 -13.53 5.35 -24.43
N ILE A 20 -13.78 6.21 -23.45
CA ILE A 20 -12.81 7.24 -23.06
C ILE A 20 -11.73 6.45 -22.30
N GLY A 21 -10.99 5.64 -23.06
CA GLY A 21 -9.81 4.92 -22.63
C GLY A 21 -8.60 5.82 -22.62
N GLN A 22 -7.47 5.25 -22.25
CA GLN A 22 -6.17 5.90 -22.21
C GLN A 22 -5.96 6.92 -23.34
N THR A 23 -5.54 8.12 -22.95
CA THR A 23 -5.02 9.05 -23.95
C THR A 23 -3.63 8.58 -24.38
N LYS A 24 -3.22 8.99 -25.59
CA LYS A 24 -1.85 8.75 -26.06
C LYS A 24 -0.79 9.26 -25.07
N LEU A 25 -1.10 10.31 -24.29
CA LEU A 25 -0.19 10.88 -23.30
C LEU A 25 -0.02 9.95 -22.09
N THR A 26 -1.14 9.57 -21.46
CA THR A 26 -1.14 8.73 -20.26
C THR A 26 -0.58 7.34 -20.55
N GLN A 27 -0.95 6.75 -21.68
CA GLN A 27 -0.43 5.45 -22.14
C GLN A 27 1.09 5.47 -22.28
N LYS A 28 1.60 6.38 -23.11
CA LYS A 28 3.04 6.41 -23.39
C LYS A 28 3.84 6.83 -22.17
N SER A 29 3.32 7.73 -21.33
CA SER A 29 3.99 8.11 -20.07
C SER A 29 4.11 6.91 -19.12
N PHE A 30 3.08 6.06 -19.05
CA PHE A 30 3.10 4.84 -18.23
C PHE A 30 4.09 3.79 -18.78
N GLU A 31 4.10 3.57 -20.10
CA GLU A 31 5.04 2.67 -20.77
C GLU A 31 6.50 3.13 -20.56
N GLN A 32 6.73 4.44 -20.56
CA GLN A 32 8.06 5.06 -20.42
C GLN A 32 8.45 5.43 -18.98
N TYR A 33 7.63 5.06 -17.99
CA TYR A 33 7.78 5.45 -16.58
C TYR A 33 9.20 5.30 -16.02
N GLU A 34 9.91 4.24 -16.39
CA GLU A 34 11.28 3.97 -15.91
C GLU A 34 12.27 5.10 -16.21
N ARG A 35 11.99 5.94 -17.22
CA ARG A 35 12.78 7.13 -17.56
C ARG A 35 12.56 8.30 -16.61
N TYR A 36 11.42 8.31 -15.92
CA TYR A 36 11.01 9.40 -15.03
C TYR A 36 11.17 9.03 -13.56
N GLN A 37 11.23 7.74 -13.24
CA GLN A 37 11.41 7.27 -11.86
C GLN A 37 12.66 7.88 -11.21
N GLU A 38 12.50 8.54 -10.07
CA GLU A 38 13.61 8.97 -9.23
C GLU A 38 14.26 7.74 -8.57
N LYS A 39 15.46 7.40 -9.04
CA LYS A 39 16.17 6.18 -8.64
C LYS A 39 16.78 6.28 -7.24
N SER A 40 16.97 7.49 -6.70
CA SER A 40 17.45 7.66 -5.31
C SER A 40 16.38 7.35 -4.25
N LEU A 41 15.11 7.21 -4.63
CA LEU A 41 14.00 6.92 -3.73
C LEU A 41 13.46 5.51 -3.98
N ASP A 42 14.31 4.49 -3.93
CA ASP A 42 13.97 3.10 -4.30
C ASP A 42 13.34 2.28 -3.16
N LYS A 43 13.37 2.80 -1.93
CA LYS A 43 12.76 2.21 -0.72
C LYS A 43 11.65 3.10 -0.19
N ARG A 44 10.65 2.50 0.47
CA ARG A 44 9.52 3.24 1.03
C ARG A 44 9.85 3.99 2.32
N ARG A 45 10.85 3.57 3.09
CA ARG A 45 11.29 4.30 4.30
C ARG A 45 12.16 5.51 3.95
N ILE A 46 11.56 6.47 3.24
CA ILE A 46 12.21 7.71 2.83
C ILE A 46 12.33 8.69 3.99
N LYS A 47 13.50 9.30 4.12
CA LYS A 47 13.83 10.32 5.12
C LYS A 47 13.77 11.72 4.52
N HIS A 48 13.62 12.72 5.37
CA HIS A 48 13.58 14.12 4.95
C HIS A 48 14.88 14.54 4.26
N GLU A 49 16.02 14.07 4.78
CA GLU A 49 17.35 14.33 4.21
C GLU A 49 17.50 13.84 2.76
N GLU A 50 16.82 12.74 2.40
CA GLU A 50 16.89 12.16 1.06
C GLU A 50 16.15 13.02 0.01
N LEU A 51 15.21 13.86 0.46
CA LEU A 51 14.49 14.79 -0.41
C LEU A 51 15.25 16.11 -0.63
N GLN A 52 16.10 16.53 0.30
CA GLN A 52 16.73 17.86 0.24
C GLN A 52 17.58 18.06 -1.03
N PRO A 53 18.46 17.12 -1.43
CA PRO A 53 19.24 17.27 -2.68
C PRO A 53 18.35 17.35 -3.94
N LEU A 54 17.15 16.77 -3.90
CA LEU A 54 16.20 16.85 -5.00
C LEU A 54 15.55 18.24 -5.04
N ILE A 55 15.13 18.76 -3.88
CA ILE A 55 14.50 20.07 -3.73
C ILE A 55 15.48 21.20 -4.10
N GLU A 56 16.72 21.16 -3.63
CA GLU A 56 17.78 22.13 -3.97
C GLU A 56 18.12 22.17 -5.47
N LYS A 57 17.95 21.05 -6.19
CA LYS A 57 18.08 21.02 -7.65
C LYS A 57 16.91 21.75 -8.33
N LEU A 58 15.71 21.68 -7.75
CA LEU A 58 14.52 22.36 -8.28
C LEU A 58 14.56 23.86 -8.02
N GLU A 59 15.08 24.31 -6.87
CA GLU A 59 15.31 25.74 -6.57
C GLU A 59 16.14 26.44 -7.65
N ARG A 60 17.11 25.72 -8.22
CA ARG A 60 17.99 26.22 -9.29
C ARG A 60 17.40 26.06 -10.70
N HIS A 61 16.25 25.40 -10.83
CA HIS A 61 15.65 25.10 -12.12
C HIS A 61 14.58 26.15 -12.48
N PRO A 62 14.70 26.88 -13.60
CA PRO A 62 13.89 28.08 -13.89
C PRO A 62 12.40 27.81 -14.11
N ALA A 63 12.01 26.55 -14.31
CA ALA A 63 10.61 26.16 -14.46
C ALA A 63 9.86 25.99 -13.12
N PHE A 64 10.58 25.86 -12.01
CA PHE A 64 10.00 25.59 -10.69
C PHE A 64 10.17 26.78 -9.77
N GLU A 65 9.17 26.99 -8.92
CA GLU A 65 9.21 27.91 -7.79
C GLU A 65 9.19 27.07 -6.52
N VAL A 66 10.20 27.20 -5.68
CA VAL A 66 10.33 26.42 -4.44
C VAL A 66 10.39 27.39 -3.28
N ASN A 67 9.48 27.22 -2.32
CA ASN A 67 9.40 28.04 -1.12
C ASN A 67 9.39 27.16 0.11
N THR A 68 10.24 27.46 1.10
CA THR A 68 10.08 26.89 2.44
C THR A 68 8.87 27.55 3.10
N VAL A 69 7.83 26.76 3.38
CA VAL A 69 6.53 27.24 3.89
C VAL A 69 6.36 26.99 5.38
N GLY A 70 7.31 26.32 6.04
CA GLY A 70 7.33 26.14 7.49
C GLY A 70 8.35 25.10 7.93
N TYR A 71 8.27 24.72 9.20
CA TYR A 71 9.11 23.72 9.82
C TYR A 71 8.26 22.79 10.69
N SER A 72 8.68 21.53 10.81
CA SER A 72 8.11 20.56 11.74
C SER A 72 8.49 20.88 13.19
N ILE A 73 7.99 20.07 14.13
CA ILE A 73 8.32 20.20 15.56
C ILE A 73 9.83 20.08 15.80
N GLU A 74 10.51 19.16 15.12
CA GLU A 74 11.95 18.95 15.24
C GLU A 74 12.78 19.86 14.30
N GLY A 75 12.13 20.83 13.63
CA GLY A 75 12.82 21.85 12.85
C GLY A 75 13.18 21.45 11.42
N ARG A 76 12.58 20.37 10.88
CA ARG A 76 12.77 19.98 9.46
C ARG A 76 11.93 20.86 8.55
N SER A 77 12.49 21.32 7.44
CA SER A 77 11.81 22.22 6.50
C SER A 77 10.64 21.56 5.77
N LEU A 78 9.57 22.31 5.54
CA LEU A 78 8.45 21.93 4.68
C LEU A 78 8.50 22.80 3.43
N SER A 79 8.61 22.18 2.25
CA SER A 79 8.81 22.90 0.98
C SER A 79 7.60 22.79 0.05
N LEU A 80 7.11 23.93 -0.42
CA LEU A 80 6.10 24.02 -1.46
C LEU A 80 6.78 24.20 -2.82
N ILE A 81 6.63 23.22 -3.70
CA ILE A 81 7.19 23.19 -5.06
C ILE A 81 6.07 23.50 -6.04
N SER A 82 6.23 24.51 -6.88
CA SER A 82 5.20 24.96 -7.82
C SER A 82 5.71 24.98 -9.26
N ILE A 83 4.85 24.63 -10.21
CA ILE A 83 5.14 24.69 -11.65
C ILE A 83 3.90 25.12 -12.44
N GLY A 84 4.12 25.84 -13.54
CA GLY A 84 3.05 26.30 -14.42
C GLY A 84 2.56 27.71 -14.10
N ARG A 85 1.70 28.22 -14.97
CA ARG A 85 1.19 29.60 -14.94
C ARG A 85 -0.28 29.67 -15.32
N GLY A 86 -0.97 28.53 -15.29
CA GLY A 86 -2.39 28.49 -15.56
C GLY A 86 -3.22 29.09 -14.42
N GLU A 87 -4.48 29.36 -14.73
CA GLU A 87 -5.43 29.97 -13.79
C GLU A 87 -6.04 28.96 -12.80
N THR A 88 -5.95 27.66 -13.08
CA THR A 88 -6.47 26.61 -12.19
C THR A 88 -5.35 26.08 -11.31
N ASP A 89 -5.46 26.34 -10.02
CA ASP A 89 -4.55 25.87 -8.98
C ASP A 89 -4.90 24.42 -8.58
N VAL A 90 -3.87 23.57 -8.59
CA VAL A 90 -3.96 22.16 -8.18
C VAL A 90 -2.98 21.95 -7.03
N PHE A 91 -3.50 21.63 -5.85
CA PHE A 91 -2.68 21.42 -4.66
C PHE A 91 -2.59 19.94 -4.29
N MET A 92 -1.37 19.43 -4.12
CA MET A 92 -1.09 18.03 -3.79
C MET A 92 -0.22 17.98 -2.55
N TRP A 93 -0.67 17.30 -1.49
CA TRP A 93 0.13 17.11 -0.28
C TRP A 93 0.25 15.63 0.04
N SER A 94 1.44 15.21 0.47
CA SER A 94 1.75 13.81 0.77
C SER A 94 2.38 13.67 2.16
N GLN A 95 2.36 12.44 2.68
CA GLN A 95 2.96 12.07 3.96
C GLN A 95 2.56 12.99 5.11
N MET A 96 1.26 13.29 5.24
CA MET A 96 0.75 13.83 6.51
C MET A 96 0.82 12.80 7.62
N HIS A 97 0.79 11.51 7.25
CA HIS A 97 1.29 10.43 8.07
C HIS A 97 2.69 10.05 7.59
N GLY A 98 3.65 9.99 8.49
CA GLY A 98 5.06 9.78 8.14
C GLY A 98 5.34 8.42 7.49
N ASN A 99 4.56 7.41 7.84
CA ASN A 99 4.67 6.04 7.32
C ASN A 99 3.95 5.78 5.99
N GLU A 100 3.58 6.85 5.25
CA GLU A 100 2.77 6.74 4.02
C GLU A 100 3.49 7.37 2.78
N PRO A 101 4.65 6.80 2.38
CA PRO A 101 5.65 7.41 1.50
C PRO A 101 5.35 7.34 0.00
N THR A 102 4.45 6.46 -0.44
CA THR A 102 4.36 6.01 -1.84
C THR A 102 4.11 7.19 -2.78
N ALA A 103 3.21 8.09 -2.39
CA ALA A 103 2.85 9.24 -3.19
C ALA A 103 3.94 10.33 -3.20
N THR A 104 4.72 10.48 -2.12
CA THR A 104 5.87 11.40 -2.11
C THR A 104 6.89 10.99 -3.15
N GLN A 105 7.22 9.71 -3.25
CA GLN A 105 8.13 9.21 -4.29
C GLN A 105 7.58 9.50 -5.70
N SER A 106 6.27 9.29 -5.88
CA SER A 106 5.58 9.52 -7.15
C SER A 106 5.52 11.00 -7.57
N ILE A 107 5.46 11.94 -6.60
CA ILE A 107 5.57 13.37 -6.86
C ILE A 107 6.91 13.68 -7.54
N PHE A 108 8.02 13.12 -7.05
CA PHE A 108 9.34 13.33 -7.67
C PHE A 108 9.45 12.68 -9.06
N ASP A 109 8.75 11.58 -9.32
CA ASP A 109 8.67 10.98 -10.66
C ASP A 109 7.94 11.89 -11.65
N VAL A 110 6.83 12.49 -11.22
CA VAL A 110 6.08 13.47 -12.01
C VAL A 110 6.92 14.72 -12.26
N ILE A 111 7.67 15.20 -11.27
CA ILE A 111 8.59 16.34 -11.43
C ILE A 111 9.66 16.00 -12.49
N ASN A 112 10.22 14.80 -12.45
CA ASN A 112 11.17 14.31 -13.46
C ASN A 112 10.51 14.17 -14.84
N TRP A 113 9.25 13.73 -14.92
CA TRP A 113 8.46 13.75 -16.15
C TRP A 113 8.26 15.17 -16.70
N PHE A 114 8.02 16.16 -15.84
CA PHE A 114 7.95 17.56 -16.27
C PHE A 114 9.28 18.07 -16.83
N LYS A 115 10.41 17.72 -16.19
CA LYS A 115 11.77 18.09 -16.61
C LYS A 115 12.23 17.40 -17.89
N SER A 116 11.68 16.24 -18.22
CA SER A 116 12.09 15.46 -19.39
C SER A 116 11.79 16.22 -20.71
N PRO A 117 12.48 15.91 -21.82
CA PRO A 117 12.15 16.49 -23.12
C PRO A 117 10.88 15.89 -23.76
N ASP A 118 10.35 14.79 -23.21
CA ASP A 118 9.20 14.07 -23.75
C ASP A 118 7.90 14.88 -23.61
N PHE A 119 6.93 14.68 -24.51
CA PHE A 119 5.58 15.29 -24.45
C PHE A 119 5.55 16.82 -24.25
N LYS A 120 6.52 17.53 -24.86
CA LYS A 120 6.71 18.97 -24.66
C LYS A 120 5.43 19.79 -24.91
N GLU A 121 4.69 19.50 -25.97
CA GLU A 121 3.48 20.25 -26.32
C GLU A 121 2.31 19.95 -25.36
N GLU A 122 2.13 18.68 -24.99
CA GLU A 122 1.11 18.29 -24.02
C GLU A 122 1.39 18.89 -22.64
N LYS A 123 2.63 18.84 -22.16
CA LYS A 123 3.04 19.46 -20.89
C LYS A 123 2.89 20.97 -20.92
N ARG A 124 3.24 21.63 -22.04
CA ARG A 124 3.01 23.07 -22.22
C ARG A 124 1.53 23.41 -22.15
N ALA A 125 0.67 22.63 -22.80
CA ALA A 125 -0.77 22.83 -22.76
C ALA A 125 -1.34 22.64 -21.35
N ILE A 126 -0.86 21.64 -20.61
CA ILE A 126 -1.20 21.41 -19.20
C ILE A 126 -0.80 22.62 -18.35
N LEU A 127 0.48 23.04 -18.40
CA LEU A 127 1.02 24.13 -17.56
C LEU A 127 0.53 25.53 -17.96
N ALA A 128 -0.08 25.67 -19.14
CA ALA A 128 -0.78 26.88 -19.55
C ALA A 128 -2.20 26.99 -18.97
N LYS A 129 -2.76 25.87 -18.47
CA LYS A 129 -4.09 25.81 -17.85
C LYS A 129 -4.03 25.59 -16.35
N LEU A 130 -3.01 24.86 -15.88
CA LEU A 130 -2.81 24.54 -14.49
C LEU A 130 -1.59 25.26 -13.92
N ARG A 131 -1.70 25.64 -12.65
CA ARG A 131 -0.59 25.91 -11.75
C ARG A 131 -0.62 24.81 -10.69
N ILE A 132 0.44 24.01 -10.63
CA ILE A 132 0.47 22.77 -9.83
C ILE A 132 1.42 22.98 -8.66
N HIS A 133 0.93 22.68 -7.46
CA HIS A 133 1.60 22.88 -6.18
C HIS A 133 1.77 21.54 -5.46
N PHE A 134 3.00 21.18 -5.15
CA PHE A 134 3.35 19.97 -4.41
C PHE A 134 3.91 20.35 -3.04
N LEU A 135 3.40 19.74 -1.97
CA LEU A 135 3.95 19.80 -0.62
C LEU A 135 4.42 18.41 -0.16
N PRO A 136 5.55 17.91 -0.71
CA PRO A 136 6.28 16.78 -0.13
C PRO A 136 7.25 17.31 0.94
N MET A 137 7.33 16.82 2.16
CA MET A 137 6.62 15.77 2.90
C MET A 137 6.05 16.47 4.14
N LEU A 138 4.74 16.39 4.40
CA LEU A 138 4.10 17.25 5.42
C LEU A 138 4.53 16.92 6.86
N ASN A 139 4.73 15.64 7.18
CA ASN A 139 5.14 15.16 8.50
C ASN A 139 6.54 14.51 8.44
N PRO A 140 7.61 15.32 8.31
CA PRO A 140 8.96 14.78 8.20
C PRO A 140 9.41 14.09 9.49
N ASP A 141 8.98 14.55 10.65
CA ASP A 141 9.35 13.94 11.93
C ASP A 141 8.78 12.53 12.07
N GLY A 142 7.52 12.33 11.64
CA GLY A 142 6.94 10.99 11.59
C GLY A 142 7.62 10.08 10.57
N ALA A 143 8.13 10.62 9.45
CA ALA A 143 8.79 9.84 8.42
C ALA A 143 10.18 9.34 8.87
N GLU A 144 10.89 10.14 9.67
CA GLU A 144 12.17 9.74 10.26
C GLU A 144 12.08 8.48 11.12
N VAL A 145 10.92 8.21 11.71
CA VAL A 145 10.69 7.01 12.54
C VAL A 145 9.58 6.11 11.99
N PHE A 146 9.28 6.26 10.69
CA PHE A 146 8.27 5.49 9.95
C PHE A 146 6.96 5.27 10.72
N GLN A 147 6.40 6.36 11.27
CA GLN A 147 5.16 6.32 12.04
C GLN A 147 4.08 7.25 11.50
N ARG A 148 2.83 6.97 11.89
CA ARG A 148 1.67 7.74 11.45
C ARG A 148 1.61 9.16 12.01
N ARG A 149 1.98 9.35 13.27
CA ARG A 149 1.83 10.62 14.01
C ARG A 149 3.10 11.46 13.95
N ASN A 150 2.99 12.76 14.22
CA ASN A 150 4.18 13.59 14.41
C ASN A 150 4.80 13.38 15.81
N THR A 151 5.85 14.13 16.14
CA THR A 151 6.57 14.04 17.43
C THR A 151 5.69 14.28 18.66
N LEU A 152 4.62 15.08 18.54
CA LEU A 152 3.65 15.29 19.64
C LEU A 152 2.66 14.13 19.82
N GLY A 153 2.70 13.11 18.95
CA GLY A 153 1.69 12.06 18.92
C GLY A 153 0.35 12.52 18.32
N VAL A 154 0.33 13.65 17.61
CA VAL A 154 -0.86 14.14 16.91
C VAL A 154 -0.99 13.42 15.57
N ASP A 155 -2.18 12.89 15.29
CA ASP A 155 -2.57 12.52 13.93
C ASP A 155 -2.97 13.82 13.22
N ILE A 156 -2.11 14.31 12.31
CA ILE A 156 -2.33 15.57 11.59
C ILE A 156 -3.66 15.52 10.85
N ASN A 157 -4.06 14.36 10.30
CA ASN A 157 -5.35 14.16 9.66
C ASN A 157 -6.52 13.99 10.67
N ARG A 158 -6.34 14.40 11.93
CA ARG A 158 -7.38 14.57 12.95
C ARG A 158 -7.24 15.90 13.69
N ASP A 159 -6.52 16.86 13.10
CA ASP A 159 -6.17 18.14 13.71
C ASP A 159 -6.60 19.37 12.88
N ALA A 160 -7.49 19.20 11.89
CA ALA A 160 -7.89 20.29 10.98
C ALA A 160 -8.70 21.42 11.64
N LEU A 161 -9.32 21.16 12.80
CA LEU A 161 -10.09 22.17 13.55
C LEU A 161 -9.25 22.95 14.55
N ARG A 162 -8.34 22.26 15.25
CA ARG A 162 -7.55 22.85 16.33
C ARG A 162 -6.21 23.39 15.83
N LEU A 163 -5.63 22.76 14.81
CA LEU A 163 -4.32 23.10 14.27
C LEU A 163 -3.25 23.12 15.37
N ALA A 164 -3.28 22.09 16.21
CA ALA A 164 -2.40 21.95 17.37
C ALA A 164 -0.93 21.81 16.99
N SER A 165 -0.62 21.22 15.84
CA SER A 165 0.76 21.04 15.38
C SER A 165 1.20 22.09 14.35
N PRO A 166 2.51 22.42 14.26
CA PRO A 166 3.01 23.34 13.25
C PRO A 166 2.76 22.83 11.83
N GLU A 167 2.80 21.51 11.60
CA GLU A 167 2.50 20.93 10.29
C GLU A 167 1.03 21.17 9.89
N SER A 168 0.09 20.99 10.82
CA SER A 168 -1.33 21.31 10.60
C SER A 168 -1.54 22.78 10.25
N GLN A 169 -0.85 23.69 10.96
CA GLN A 169 -0.92 25.13 10.70
C GLN A 169 -0.34 25.49 9.33
N VAL A 170 0.78 24.87 8.93
CA VAL A 170 1.38 25.02 7.60
C VAL A 170 0.39 24.58 6.53
N LEU A 171 -0.17 23.37 6.65
CA LEU A 171 -1.12 22.85 5.66
C LEU A 171 -2.33 23.79 5.51
N LYS A 172 -2.91 24.26 6.63
CA LYS A 172 -4.03 25.21 6.59
C LYS A 172 -3.65 26.52 5.90
N ARG A 173 -2.52 27.12 6.28
CA ARG A 173 -2.05 28.40 5.70
C ARG A 173 -1.77 28.27 4.22
N VAL A 174 -1.07 27.22 3.79
CA VAL A 174 -0.79 26.95 2.37
C VAL A 174 -2.10 26.80 1.62
N ARG A 175 -3.02 25.95 2.11
CA ARG A 175 -4.34 25.77 1.50
C ARG A 175 -5.10 27.09 1.34
N ASP A 176 -5.12 27.93 2.37
CA ASP A 176 -5.83 29.22 2.33
C ASP A 176 -5.17 30.21 1.37
N SER A 177 -3.84 30.19 1.29
CA SER A 177 -3.09 31.07 0.39
C SER A 177 -3.27 30.71 -1.09
N LEU A 178 -3.39 29.42 -1.39
CA LEU A 178 -3.58 28.93 -2.75
C LEU A 178 -5.05 29.03 -3.18
N ASN A 179 -5.98 28.76 -2.26
CA ASN A 179 -7.41 28.64 -2.56
C ASN A 179 -7.68 27.75 -3.80
N ALA A 180 -6.93 26.65 -3.90
CA ALA A 180 -6.89 25.79 -5.08
C ALA A 180 -8.27 25.20 -5.43
N GLU A 181 -8.60 25.12 -6.73
CA GLU A 181 -9.84 24.49 -7.18
C GLU A 181 -9.82 22.97 -6.99
N PHE A 182 -8.65 22.34 -7.10
CA PHE A 182 -8.46 20.90 -6.93
C PHE A 182 -7.39 20.58 -5.90
N GLY A 183 -7.68 19.59 -5.06
CA GLY A 183 -6.80 19.11 -3.99
C GLY A 183 -6.57 17.61 -4.09
N PHE A 184 -5.34 17.15 -3.86
CA PHE A 184 -5.01 15.73 -3.77
C PHE A 184 -4.46 15.42 -2.39
N ASN A 185 -5.25 14.64 -1.65
CA ASN A 185 -4.91 14.12 -0.32
C ASN A 185 -4.28 12.74 -0.48
N LEU A 186 -2.95 12.64 -0.35
CA LEU A 186 -2.21 11.46 -0.76
C LEU A 186 -1.75 10.63 0.45
N HIS A 187 -2.20 9.37 0.51
CA HIS A 187 -2.03 8.46 1.65
C HIS A 187 -1.58 7.06 1.20
N ASP A 188 -1.23 6.24 2.18
CA ASP A 188 -1.11 4.80 2.07
C ASP A 188 -2.12 4.12 3.01
N GLN A 189 -2.61 2.96 2.60
CA GLN A 189 -3.42 2.11 3.46
C GLN A 189 -2.74 0.76 3.73
N GLN A 190 -3.28 0.03 4.71
CA GLN A 190 -2.82 -1.33 5.00
C GLN A 190 -3.04 -2.25 3.80
N ILE A 191 -2.16 -3.24 3.64
CA ILE A 191 -2.22 -4.18 2.52
C ILE A 191 -3.40 -5.16 2.63
N TYR A 192 -4.06 -5.26 3.79
CA TYR A 192 -5.14 -6.21 4.03
C TYR A 192 -6.52 -5.75 3.55
N TYR A 193 -6.61 -4.57 2.92
CA TYR A 193 -7.84 -4.12 2.27
C TYR A 193 -8.04 -4.77 0.90
N ASN A 194 -9.26 -5.21 0.63
CA ASN A 194 -9.72 -5.73 -0.65
C ASN A 194 -10.91 -4.93 -1.19
N ALA A 195 -11.11 -4.97 -2.51
CA ALA A 195 -12.35 -4.50 -3.09
C ALA A 195 -13.49 -5.41 -2.59
N LYS A 196 -14.52 -4.80 -1.99
CA LYS A 196 -15.60 -5.50 -1.28
C LYS A 196 -16.22 -6.62 -2.11
N ARG A 197 -16.43 -7.77 -1.46
CA ARG A 197 -16.92 -9.03 -2.07
C ARG A 197 -16.02 -9.61 -3.18
N SER A 198 -14.72 -9.29 -3.16
CA SER A 198 -13.73 -9.91 -4.04
C SER A 198 -12.44 -10.21 -3.29
N GLU A 199 -11.65 -11.16 -3.80
CA GLU A 199 -10.30 -11.45 -3.32
C GLU A 199 -9.25 -10.42 -3.79
N ASN A 200 -9.66 -9.48 -4.65
CA ASN A 200 -8.75 -8.52 -5.23
C ASN A 200 -8.31 -7.49 -4.19
N PRO A 201 -6.99 -7.30 -3.97
CA PRO A 201 -6.51 -6.25 -3.08
C PRO A 201 -6.97 -4.89 -3.60
N ALA A 202 -7.31 -3.99 -2.67
CA ALA A 202 -7.57 -2.58 -2.97
C ALA A 202 -6.21 -1.87 -3.16
N THR A 203 -5.56 -2.13 -4.29
CA THR A 203 -4.22 -1.61 -4.59
C THR A 203 -4.20 -0.09 -4.70
N ILE A 204 -5.25 0.51 -5.29
CA ILE A 204 -5.55 1.94 -5.23
C ILE A 204 -6.94 2.11 -4.64
N THR A 205 -7.13 3.05 -3.73
CA THR A 205 -8.47 3.44 -3.25
C THR A 205 -8.68 4.93 -3.46
N PHE A 206 -9.89 5.30 -3.88
CA PHE A 206 -10.29 6.68 -4.03
C PHE A 206 -11.33 7.10 -3.00
N LEU A 207 -11.38 8.39 -2.69
CA LEU A 207 -12.50 9.02 -1.98
C LEU A 207 -12.63 10.48 -2.42
N ALA A 208 -13.85 10.91 -2.73
CA ALA A 208 -14.24 12.32 -2.69
C ALA A 208 -14.82 12.58 -1.29
N PRO A 209 -14.08 13.23 -0.37
CA PRO A 209 -14.49 13.39 1.02
C PRO A 209 -15.87 14.01 1.15
N ALA A 210 -16.61 13.64 2.19
CA ALA A 210 -17.81 14.38 2.56
C ALA A 210 -17.42 15.74 3.17
N TYR A 211 -18.32 16.72 3.08
CA TYR A 211 -18.13 18.03 3.71
C TYR A 211 -19.12 18.31 4.85
N ASN A 212 -20.08 17.40 5.06
CA ASN A 212 -21.07 17.40 6.12
C ASN A 212 -21.56 15.98 6.43
N TYR A 213 -22.28 15.84 7.55
CA TYR A 213 -22.78 14.54 8.02
C TYR A 213 -23.83 13.90 7.10
N GLU A 214 -24.58 14.74 6.38
CA GLU A 214 -25.62 14.33 5.43
C GLU A 214 -25.03 13.76 4.14
N LYS A 215 -23.71 13.93 3.94
CA LYS A 215 -22.98 13.49 2.74
C LYS A 215 -23.60 14.09 1.48
N ASP A 216 -23.95 15.37 1.55
CA ASP A 216 -24.48 16.08 0.39
C ASP A 216 -23.45 16.14 -0.74
N ILE A 217 -23.94 16.33 -1.97
CA ILE A 217 -23.12 16.49 -3.17
C ILE A 217 -23.32 17.90 -3.71
N ASN A 218 -22.39 18.79 -3.36
CA ASN A 218 -22.28 20.11 -3.99
C ASN A 218 -21.37 20.03 -5.23
N THR A 219 -21.16 21.17 -5.90
CA THR A 219 -20.32 21.23 -7.11
C THR A 219 -18.89 20.73 -6.88
N THR A 220 -18.24 21.13 -5.78
CA THR A 220 -16.84 20.75 -5.53
C THR A 220 -16.69 19.25 -5.27
N ARG A 221 -17.65 18.65 -4.55
CA ARG A 221 -17.62 17.21 -4.30
C ARG A 221 -17.97 16.41 -5.56
N ALA A 222 -18.95 16.89 -6.33
CA ALA A 222 -19.30 16.30 -7.62
C ALA A 222 -18.11 16.31 -8.59
N ASP A 223 -17.34 17.39 -8.64
CA ASP A 223 -16.18 17.48 -9.53
C ASP A 223 -15.04 16.58 -9.07
N ALA A 224 -14.80 16.45 -7.76
CA ALA A 224 -13.87 15.45 -7.22
C ALA A 224 -14.29 14.02 -7.59
N MET A 225 -15.58 13.67 -7.43
CA MET A 225 -16.12 12.36 -7.83
C MET A 225 -15.92 12.09 -9.33
N LYS A 226 -16.16 13.09 -10.18
CA LYS A 226 -15.96 12.97 -11.63
C LYS A 226 -14.49 12.79 -12.01
N VAL A 227 -13.57 13.48 -11.34
CA VAL A 227 -12.13 13.25 -11.50
C VAL A 227 -11.80 11.81 -11.11
N ILE A 228 -12.33 11.32 -9.99
CA ILE A 228 -12.14 9.93 -9.55
C ILE A 228 -12.68 8.93 -10.58
N VAL A 229 -13.84 9.16 -11.20
CA VAL A 229 -14.36 8.28 -12.27
C VAL A 229 -13.38 8.21 -13.44
N TYR A 230 -12.83 9.34 -13.86
CA TYR A 230 -11.81 9.39 -14.91
C TYR A 230 -10.57 8.58 -14.52
N LEU A 231 -10.05 8.78 -13.30
CA LEU A 231 -8.87 8.07 -12.79
C LEU A 231 -9.12 6.58 -12.60
N ASN A 232 -10.30 6.19 -12.12
CA ASN A 232 -10.68 4.79 -11.97
C ASN A 232 -10.66 4.09 -13.33
N ARG A 233 -11.27 4.66 -14.38
CA ARG A 233 -11.21 4.10 -15.73
C ARG A 233 -9.76 3.86 -16.19
N LEU A 234 -8.89 4.85 -15.97
CA LEU A 234 -7.47 4.76 -16.31
C LEU A 234 -6.74 3.66 -15.54
N VAL A 235 -6.97 3.54 -14.24
CA VAL A 235 -6.31 2.55 -13.38
C VAL A 235 -6.82 1.12 -13.66
N GLN A 236 -8.09 0.97 -14.01
CA GLN A 236 -8.69 -0.33 -14.34
C GLN A 236 -8.06 -0.99 -15.58
N GLU A 237 -7.46 -0.21 -16.48
CA GLU A 237 -6.70 -0.74 -17.63
C GLU A 237 -5.41 -1.48 -17.21
N HIS A 238 -4.89 -1.20 -16.01
CA HIS A 238 -3.65 -1.78 -15.51
C HIS A 238 -3.84 -2.77 -14.36
N ILE A 239 -4.82 -2.51 -13.50
CA ILE A 239 -5.14 -3.36 -12.35
C ILE A 239 -6.66 -3.61 -12.25
N PRO A 240 -7.26 -4.30 -13.24
CA PRO A 240 -8.71 -4.51 -13.29
C PRO A 240 -9.23 -5.18 -12.02
N GLY A 241 -10.28 -4.61 -11.43
CA GLY A 241 -10.93 -5.09 -10.21
C GLY A 241 -10.17 -4.83 -8.91
N LYS A 242 -9.03 -4.13 -8.94
CA LYS A 242 -8.18 -3.84 -7.77
C LYS A 242 -8.23 -2.38 -7.30
N VAL A 243 -9.31 -1.69 -7.66
CA VAL A 243 -9.62 -0.33 -7.22
C VAL A 243 -10.77 -0.39 -6.21
N GLY A 244 -10.60 0.30 -5.09
CA GLY A 244 -11.63 0.45 -4.07
C GLY A 244 -12.09 1.89 -3.88
N LYS A 245 -13.16 2.06 -3.10
CA LYS A 245 -13.68 3.34 -2.61
C LYS A 245 -13.69 3.35 -1.09
N TRP A 246 -13.14 4.40 -0.49
CA TRP A 246 -13.16 4.52 0.96
C TRP A 246 -14.57 4.86 1.49
N ASN A 247 -14.82 4.58 2.77
CA ASN A 247 -16.05 5.05 3.42
C ASN A 247 -16.01 6.57 3.48
N ASP A 248 -17.13 7.21 3.15
CA ASP A 248 -17.30 8.66 3.07
C ASP A 248 -18.01 9.24 4.30
N ASP A 249 -17.98 8.54 5.44
CA ASP A 249 -18.40 9.11 6.73
C ASP A 249 -17.60 10.38 7.03
N PHE A 250 -18.33 11.46 7.31
CA PHE A 250 -17.73 12.76 7.60
C PHE A 250 -17.00 12.74 8.95
N GLU A 251 -15.68 12.96 8.92
CA GLU A 251 -14.82 13.18 10.08
C GLU A 251 -14.47 14.68 10.15
N PRO A 252 -15.14 15.45 11.02
CA PRO A 252 -15.01 16.92 11.05
C PRO A 252 -13.60 17.39 11.43
N ARG A 253 -12.73 16.51 11.91
CA ARG A 253 -11.33 16.85 12.23
C ARG A 253 -10.34 16.47 11.14
N ALA A 254 -10.76 15.75 10.10
CA ALA A 254 -9.89 15.35 9.00
C ALA A 254 -9.62 16.51 8.05
N PHE A 255 -8.38 16.61 7.55
CA PHE A 255 -8.04 17.66 6.58
C PHE A 255 -8.70 17.41 5.24
N GLY A 256 -8.81 16.16 4.77
CA GLY A 256 -9.48 15.86 3.49
C GLY A 256 -10.91 16.44 3.45
N ASP A 257 -11.70 16.13 4.47
CA ASP A 257 -13.08 16.59 4.66
C ASP A 257 -13.16 18.12 4.81
N ASN A 258 -12.25 18.71 5.56
CA ASN A 258 -12.25 20.16 5.76
C ASN A 258 -11.79 20.93 4.51
N VAL A 259 -10.79 20.43 3.78
CA VAL A 259 -10.35 21.04 2.51
C VAL A 259 -11.47 20.98 1.47
N GLN A 260 -12.22 19.86 1.44
CA GLN A 260 -13.46 19.76 0.67
C GLN A 260 -14.51 20.79 1.11
N LYS A 261 -14.76 20.88 2.42
CA LYS A 261 -15.71 21.83 3.02
C LYS A 261 -15.34 23.28 2.79
N TRP A 262 -14.05 23.61 2.76
CA TRP A 262 -13.56 24.96 2.51
C TRP A 262 -13.58 25.36 1.04
N GLY A 263 -14.00 24.47 0.14
CA GLY A 263 -14.31 24.80 -1.26
C GLY A 263 -13.36 24.22 -2.30
N THR A 264 -12.44 23.34 -1.92
CA THR A 264 -11.53 22.67 -2.86
C THR A 264 -12.09 21.31 -3.25
N SER A 265 -12.14 20.99 -4.55
CA SER A 265 -12.53 19.66 -5.04
C SER A 265 -11.44 18.66 -4.67
N THR A 266 -11.62 17.94 -3.56
CA THR A 266 -10.58 17.14 -2.92
C THR A 266 -10.70 15.68 -3.34
N ILE A 267 -9.63 15.13 -3.88
CA ILE A 267 -9.49 13.73 -4.26
C ILE A 267 -8.50 13.09 -3.29
N LEU A 268 -8.95 12.07 -2.58
CA LEU A 268 -8.08 11.23 -1.77
C LEU A 268 -7.66 10.01 -2.59
N ILE A 269 -6.37 9.70 -2.56
CA ILE A 269 -5.77 8.50 -3.16
C ILE A 269 -5.00 7.75 -2.07
N GLU A 270 -5.38 6.50 -1.84
CA GLU A 270 -4.66 5.57 -0.95
C GLU A 270 -3.85 4.56 -1.76
N SER A 271 -2.60 4.35 -1.34
CA SER A 271 -1.73 3.30 -1.85
C SER A 271 -1.81 2.05 -0.96
N GLY A 272 -2.51 1.01 -1.43
CA GLY A 272 -2.72 -0.24 -0.69
C GLY A 272 -1.58 -1.24 -0.85
N GLY A 273 -1.96 -2.52 -1.07
CA GLY A 273 -1.01 -3.61 -1.24
C GLY A 273 -1.11 -4.30 -2.60
N ARG A 274 -0.02 -4.93 -3.01
CA ARG A 274 0.09 -5.79 -4.19
C ARG A 274 1.08 -6.92 -3.88
N LEU A 275 0.72 -8.15 -4.26
CA LEU A 275 1.60 -9.31 -4.12
C LEU A 275 2.92 -9.06 -4.87
N GLY A 276 4.04 -9.30 -4.19
CA GLY A 276 5.38 -9.13 -4.76
C GLY A 276 5.85 -7.67 -4.89
N ASP A 277 5.18 -6.70 -4.24
CA ASP A 277 5.56 -5.29 -4.28
C ASP A 277 5.72 -4.67 -2.86
N PRO A 278 6.60 -5.22 -2.00
CA PRO A 278 6.74 -4.78 -0.61
C PRO A 278 7.23 -3.33 -0.46
N GLU A 279 8.02 -2.84 -1.43
CA GLU A 279 8.47 -1.44 -1.51
C GLU A 279 7.51 -0.55 -2.30
N LYS A 280 6.33 -1.07 -2.69
CA LYS A 280 5.25 -0.35 -3.39
C LYS A 280 5.69 0.35 -4.69
N GLN A 281 6.71 -0.16 -5.39
CA GLN A 281 7.26 0.48 -6.59
C GLN A 281 6.30 0.44 -7.78
N TYR A 282 5.50 -0.62 -7.92
CA TYR A 282 4.44 -0.63 -8.93
C TYR A 282 3.27 0.26 -8.53
N ILE A 283 2.94 0.35 -7.24
CA ILE A 283 1.89 1.26 -6.73
C ILE A 283 2.30 2.73 -6.87
N ARG A 284 3.59 3.05 -6.67
CA ARG A 284 4.20 4.36 -7.00
C ARG A 284 4.02 4.72 -8.48
N LYS A 285 4.20 3.75 -9.37
CA LYS A 285 3.93 3.91 -10.82
C LYS A 285 2.44 4.15 -11.11
N LEU A 286 1.52 3.53 -10.37
CA LEU A 286 0.08 3.80 -10.49
C LEU A 286 -0.30 5.19 -9.97
N ASN A 287 0.33 5.67 -8.89
CA ASN A 287 0.17 7.07 -8.45
C ASN A 287 0.65 8.04 -9.54
N PHE A 288 1.78 7.74 -10.18
CA PHE A 288 2.31 8.56 -11.27
C PHE A 288 1.30 8.65 -12.43
N LEU A 289 0.70 7.51 -12.79
CA LEU A 289 -0.38 7.46 -13.78
C LEU A 289 -1.58 8.32 -13.38
N CYS A 290 -2.02 8.21 -12.12
CA CYS A 290 -3.13 9.00 -11.61
C CYS A 290 -2.84 10.49 -11.69
N PHE A 291 -1.62 10.92 -11.36
CA PHE A 291 -1.24 12.33 -11.37
C PHE A 291 -1.19 12.88 -12.80
N VAL A 292 -0.51 12.19 -13.73
CA VAL A 292 -0.48 12.58 -15.15
C VAL A 292 -1.88 12.61 -15.75
N GLY A 293 -2.69 11.59 -15.47
CA GLY A 293 -4.09 11.52 -15.92
C GLY A 293 -4.96 12.63 -15.35
N ALA A 294 -4.78 12.98 -14.06
CA ALA A 294 -5.47 14.09 -13.43
C ALA A 294 -5.11 15.41 -14.12
N PHE A 295 -3.82 15.72 -14.30
CA PHE A 295 -3.42 16.98 -14.93
C PHE A 295 -3.95 17.12 -16.35
N GLU A 296 -3.89 16.04 -17.14
CA GLU A 296 -4.47 16.05 -18.48
C GLU A 296 -5.98 16.28 -18.43
N SER A 297 -6.68 15.58 -17.55
CA SER A 297 -8.13 15.65 -17.46
C SER A 297 -8.62 17.01 -16.98
N LEU A 298 -7.93 17.62 -16.01
CA LEU A 298 -8.21 18.95 -15.50
C LEU A 298 -7.93 20.02 -16.58
N ALA A 299 -6.77 19.98 -17.23
CA ALA A 299 -6.41 20.93 -18.28
C ALA A 299 -7.38 20.89 -19.48
N LYS A 300 -7.87 19.70 -19.84
CA LYS A 300 -8.86 19.49 -20.92
C LYS A 300 -10.31 19.59 -20.45
N LYS A 301 -10.54 19.71 -19.14
CA LYS A 301 -11.85 19.60 -18.48
C LYS A 301 -12.62 18.33 -18.87
N SER A 302 -11.94 17.22 -19.21
CA SER A 302 -12.59 16.00 -19.66
C SER A 302 -13.36 15.27 -18.56
N PHE A 303 -12.96 15.44 -17.30
CA PHE A 303 -13.70 14.90 -16.15
C PHE A 303 -15.16 15.39 -16.11
N THR A 304 -15.47 16.57 -16.66
CA THR A 304 -16.83 17.13 -16.65
C THR A 304 -17.87 16.24 -17.36
N LYS A 305 -17.41 15.35 -18.24
CA LYS A 305 -18.23 14.38 -18.97
C LYS A 305 -18.45 13.07 -18.21
N MET A 306 -17.80 12.88 -17.06
CA MET A 306 -17.90 11.64 -16.29
C MET A 306 -19.24 11.59 -15.53
N PRO A 307 -19.96 10.46 -15.55
CA PRO A 307 -21.21 10.32 -14.81
C PRO A 307 -20.94 10.00 -13.34
N LEU A 308 -21.66 10.67 -12.43
CA LEU A 308 -21.54 10.42 -10.98
C LEU A 308 -21.94 8.98 -10.60
N SER A 309 -22.84 8.35 -11.36
CA SER A 309 -23.24 6.97 -11.12
C SER A 309 -22.07 5.97 -11.19
N GLU A 310 -21.01 6.28 -11.95
CA GLU A 310 -19.82 5.44 -12.00
C GLU A 310 -18.94 5.57 -10.75
N TYR A 311 -19.00 6.71 -10.05
CA TYR A 311 -18.35 6.84 -8.73
C TYR A 311 -19.06 5.95 -7.70
N GLU A 312 -20.39 5.86 -7.77
CA GLU A 312 -21.15 4.96 -6.90
C GLU A 312 -20.93 3.48 -7.19
N ALA A 313 -20.58 3.15 -8.43
CA ALA A 313 -20.28 1.79 -8.84
C ALA A 313 -18.90 1.29 -8.37
N ILE A 314 -17.99 2.17 -7.92
CA ILE A 314 -16.68 1.75 -7.39
C ILE A 314 -16.93 0.96 -6.09
N PRO A 315 -16.44 -0.29 -6.00
CA PRO A 315 -16.67 -1.12 -4.82
C PRO A 315 -16.01 -0.49 -3.60
N GLN A 316 -16.69 -0.49 -2.46
CA GLN A 316 -16.07 -0.06 -1.21
C GLN A 316 -14.88 -0.95 -0.82
N ASN A 317 -14.03 -0.47 0.08
CA ASN A 317 -13.03 -1.31 0.73
C ASN A 317 -13.69 -2.27 1.74
N ASP A 318 -13.08 -3.43 1.91
CA ASP A 318 -13.32 -4.39 2.99
C ASP A 318 -11.97 -4.84 3.55
N PHE A 319 -11.92 -5.34 4.78
CA PHE A 319 -10.66 -5.72 5.46
C PHE A 319 -10.61 -7.22 5.67
N LYS A 320 -10.44 -7.96 4.56
CA LYS A 320 -10.59 -9.43 4.55
C LYS A 320 -9.45 -10.19 3.92
N LEU A 321 -8.31 -9.55 3.65
CA LEU A 321 -7.12 -10.23 3.13
C LEU A 321 -6.17 -10.66 4.24
N PHE A 322 -5.61 -11.85 4.06
CA PHE A 322 -4.47 -12.38 4.79
C PHE A 322 -3.23 -12.42 3.89
N ASP A 323 -2.05 -12.46 4.50
CA ASP A 323 -0.81 -12.76 3.80
C ASP A 323 -0.82 -14.19 3.23
N LEU A 324 -1.26 -15.13 4.06
CA LEU A 324 -1.46 -16.53 3.72
C LEU A 324 -2.78 -17.01 4.33
N LYS A 325 -3.65 -17.57 3.49
CA LYS A 325 -4.86 -18.29 3.91
C LYS A 325 -4.65 -19.78 3.68
N ILE A 326 -4.85 -20.59 4.71
CA ILE A 326 -4.82 -22.05 4.59
C ILE A 326 -6.24 -22.55 4.84
N THR A 327 -6.82 -23.30 3.90
CA THR A 327 -8.19 -23.82 4.03
C THR A 327 -8.21 -25.31 4.31
N ASN A 328 -9.23 -25.82 5.01
CA ASN A 328 -9.44 -27.26 5.23
C ASN A 328 -8.29 -27.99 5.96
N LEU A 329 -7.55 -27.30 6.82
CA LEU A 329 -6.43 -27.89 7.54
C LEU A 329 -6.92 -28.84 8.64
N THR A 330 -6.43 -30.08 8.66
CA THR A 330 -6.67 -30.99 9.79
C THR A 330 -5.71 -30.67 10.94
N TYR A 331 -6.26 -30.33 12.10
CA TYR A 331 -5.52 -30.11 13.34
C TYR A 331 -5.92 -31.17 14.38
N LEU A 332 -4.93 -31.88 14.93
CA LEU A 332 -5.14 -32.90 15.95
C LEU A 332 -5.07 -32.30 17.36
N ILE A 333 -6.16 -32.38 18.12
CA ILE A 333 -6.21 -32.02 19.53
C ILE A 333 -6.57 -33.28 20.33
N GLN A 334 -5.70 -33.69 21.25
CA GLN A 334 -5.88 -34.92 22.05
C GLN A 334 -6.19 -36.17 21.18
N GLY A 335 -5.53 -36.26 20.02
CA GLY A 335 -5.71 -37.36 19.06
C GLY A 335 -6.99 -37.28 18.21
N LYS A 336 -7.87 -36.30 18.43
CA LYS A 336 -9.08 -36.09 17.63
C LYS A 336 -8.82 -35.07 16.51
N PRO A 337 -9.26 -35.36 15.27
CA PRO A 337 -9.11 -34.45 14.15
C PRO A 337 -10.19 -33.36 14.15
N TYR A 338 -9.77 -32.14 13.86
CA TYR A 338 -10.63 -30.98 13.61
C TYR A 338 -10.21 -30.32 12.30
N VAL A 339 -11.17 -29.93 11.46
CA VAL A 339 -10.90 -29.24 10.19
C VAL A 339 -11.22 -27.76 10.38
N LEU A 340 -10.28 -26.90 10.02
CA LEU A 340 -10.43 -25.44 10.14
C LEU A 340 -9.58 -24.70 9.12
N ASP A 341 -9.93 -23.45 8.86
CA ASP A 341 -9.11 -22.52 8.09
C ASP A 341 -8.21 -21.70 9.03
N LEU A 342 -7.06 -21.26 8.52
CA LEU A 342 -6.15 -20.32 9.17
C LEU A 342 -5.94 -19.08 8.30
N GLY A 343 -6.08 -17.91 8.91
CA GLY A 343 -5.70 -16.63 8.35
C GLY A 343 -4.42 -16.14 9.00
N ILE A 344 -3.36 -15.94 8.21
CA ILE A 344 -2.04 -15.54 8.70
C ILE A 344 -1.72 -14.13 8.19
N MET A 345 -1.27 -13.26 9.08
CA MET A 345 -0.73 -11.93 8.76
C MET A 345 0.75 -11.87 9.12
N ARG A 346 1.54 -11.16 8.33
CA ARG A 346 2.95 -10.90 8.55
C ARG A 346 3.11 -9.41 8.88
N GLN A 347 3.27 -9.12 10.16
CA GLN A 347 3.47 -7.75 10.61
C GLN A 347 4.91 -7.32 10.35
N GLU A 348 5.08 -6.08 9.95
CA GLU A 348 6.40 -5.49 9.78
C GLU A 348 6.94 -4.99 11.13
N ARG A 349 8.20 -5.31 11.40
CA ARG A 349 8.95 -4.85 12.55
C ARG A 349 10.12 -4.03 12.05
N ASP A 350 10.07 -2.75 12.39
CA ASP A 350 11.11 -1.78 12.05
C ASP A 350 12.44 -2.13 12.69
N ASP A 351 13.53 -1.75 12.04
CA ASP A 351 14.84 -1.67 12.64
C ASP A 351 15.02 -0.36 13.42
N GLU A 352 16.10 -0.28 14.22
CA GLU A 352 16.37 0.89 15.08
C GLU A 352 16.60 2.18 14.27
N ASP A 353 17.19 2.06 13.07
CA ASP A 353 17.44 3.18 12.18
C ASP A 353 16.22 3.54 11.31
N HIS A 354 15.11 2.80 11.43
CA HIS A 354 13.88 2.99 10.65
C HIS A 354 14.10 3.00 9.13
N ARG A 355 15.04 2.20 8.63
CA ARG A 355 15.41 2.07 7.21
C ARG A 355 15.04 0.72 6.61
N TYR A 356 14.99 -0.31 7.45
CA TYR A 356 14.66 -1.67 7.06
C TYR A 356 13.61 -2.27 8.01
N PHE A 357 13.21 -3.50 7.71
CA PHE A 357 12.26 -4.23 8.52
C PHE A 357 12.43 -5.72 8.32
N HIS A 358 11.87 -6.46 9.26
CA HIS A 358 11.63 -7.88 9.12
C HIS A 358 10.16 -8.18 9.39
N PHE A 359 9.72 -9.38 9.04
CA PHE A 359 8.36 -9.82 9.30
C PHE A 359 8.29 -10.62 10.60
N GLU A 360 7.20 -10.42 11.32
CA GLU A 360 6.74 -11.27 12.40
C GLU A 360 5.35 -11.81 12.03
N GLY A 361 5.30 -13.10 11.70
CA GLY A 361 4.06 -13.79 11.38
C GLY A 361 3.19 -13.99 12.61
N ARG A 362 1.87 -13.92 12.41
CA ARG A 362 0.86 -14.19 13.43
C ARG A 362 -0.36 -14.86 12.81
N ILE A 363 -0.90 -15.88 13.47
CA ILE A 363 -2.26 -16.37 13.16
C ILE A 363 -3.21 -15.25 13.54
N ALA A 364 -3.79 -14.59 12.55
CA ALA A 364 -4.70 -13.45 12.74
C ALA A 364 -6.12 -13.91 13.05
N ASP A 365 -6.57 -15.00 12.43
CA ASP A 365 -7.87 -15.62 12.67
C ASP A 365 -7.84 -17.13 12.35
N GLN A 366 -8.81 -17.89 12.87
CA GLN A 366 -8.96 -19.32 12.60
C GLN A 366 -10.41 -19.79 12.76
N GLY A 367 -10.83 -20.78 11.96
CA GLY A 367 -12.18 -21.34 11.99
C GLY A 367 -12.83 -21.38 10.62
N ASP A 368 -14.01 -20.80 10.47
CA ASP A 368 -14.65 -20.60 9.17
C ASP A 368 -14.21 -19.27 8.57
N LEU A 369 -13.29 -19.34 7.60
CA LEU A 369 -12.79 -18.18 6.87
C LEU A 369 -13.32 -18.16 5.42
N SER A 370 -14.47 -18.78 5.16
CA SER A 370 -15.07 -18.87 3.82
C SER A 370 -15.35 -17.52 3.16
N THR A 371 -15.55 -16.45 3.95
CA THR A 371 -15.77 -15.09 3.45
C THR A 371 -14.51 -14.20 3.41
N TYR A 372 -13.35 -14.75 3.76
CA TYR A 372 -12.05 -14.09 3.75
C TYR A 372 -11.17 -14.59 2.61
N TYR A 373 -10.10 -13.85 2.32
CA TYR A 373 -9.22 -14.06 1.18
C TYR A 373 -7.76 -14.06 1.62
N GLY A 374 -6.86 -14.55 0.76
CA GLY A 374 -5.43 -14.50 1.00
C GLY A 374 -4.69 -14.03 -0.24
N TYR A 375 -3.63 -13.23 -0.06
CA TYR A 375 -2.65 -12.96 -1.11
C TYR A 375 -2.06 -14.26 -1.67
N GLN A 376 -1.83 -15.23 -0.78
CA GLN A 376 -1.61 -16.63 -1.10
C GLN A 376 -2.70 -17.46 -0.43
N THR A 377 -3.29 -18.41 -1.15
CA THR A 377 -4.23 -19.40 -0.59
C THR A 377 -3.71 -20.81 -0.84
N PHE A 378 -3.71 -21.64 0.19
CA PHE A 378 -3.33 -23.05 0.11
C PHE A 378 -4.47 -23.94 0.60
N ASP A 379 -4.95 -24.84 -0.27
CA ASP A 379 -5.95 -25.84 0.11
C ASP A 379 -5.28 -27.02 0.81
N ALA A 380 -5.46 -27.09 2.13
CA ALA A 380 -4.95 -28.13 3.00
C ALA A 380 -5.88 -29.35 3.10
N THR A 381 -6.77 -29.58 2.14
CA THR A 381 -7.58 -30.80 2.07
C THR A 381 -6.69 -32.07 2.09
N GLY A 382 -6.89 -32.90 3.11
CA GLY A 382 -6.11 -34.11 3.36
C GLY A 382 -4.75 -33.87 4.03
N TYR A 383 -4.41 -32.63 4.37
CA TYR A 383 -3.21 -32.29 5.11
C TYR A 383 -3.50 -32.22 6.61
N THR A 384 -2.56 -32.72 7.41
CA THR A 384 -2.54 -32.59 8.86
C THR A 384 -1.43 -31.65 9.30
N ALA A 385 -1.73 -30.72 10.21
CA ALA A 385 -0.74 -29.87 10.85
C ALA A 385 0.12 -30.69 11.81
N VAL A 386 1.45 -30.56 11.69
CA VAL A 386 2.43 -31.28 12.48
C VAL A 386 3.32 -30.31 13.24
N ALA A 387 3.56 -30.63 14.51
CA ALA A 387 4.44 -29.85 15.37
C ALA A 387 5.86 -29.76 14.79
N PRO A 388 6.50 -28.58 14.86
CA PRO A 388 7.90 -28.45 14.51
C PRO A 388 8.80 -29.17 15.53
N LYS A 389 10.02 -29.50 15.11
CA LYS A 389 11.09 -30.00 15.98
C LYS A 389 12.16 -28.94 16.20
N VAL A 390 12.93 -29.14 17.27
CA VAL A 390 14.11 -28.35 17.62
C VAL A 390 15.35 -29.23 17.67
N THR A 391 16.46 -28.76 17.12
CA THR A 391 17.76 -29.46 17.14
C THR A 391 18.89 -28.54 17.57
N TYR A 392 20.09 -29.11 17.73
CA TYR A 392 21.34 -28.37 17.75
C TYR A 392 21.96 -28.35 16.34
N ASN A 393 22.55 -27.23 15.96
CA ASN A 393 23.36 -27.14 14.75
C ASN A 393 24.51 -26.14 14.95
N THR A 394 25.57 -26.29 14.16
CA THR A 394 26.64 -25.30 14.09
C THR A 394 26.19 -24.13 13.20
N THR A 395 26.20 -22.93 13.75
CA THR A 395 25.94 -21.70 12.99
C THR A 395 27.23 -21.15 12.40
N GLN A 396 27.15 -20.61 11.19
CA GLN A 396 28.22 -19.80 10.61
C GLN A 396 27.73 -18.36 10.49
N ALA A 397 28.61 -17.40 10.74
CA ALA A 397 28.33 -15.99 10.54
C ALA A 397 29.10 -15.51 9.30
N GLU A 398 28.37 -14.98 8.31
CA GLU A 398 28.96 -14.30 7.16
C GLU A 398 28.31 -12.93 7.04
N ASN A 399 29.12 -11.87 6.92
CA ASN A 399 28.65 -10.48 6.78
C ASN A 399 27.62 -10.04 7.85
N GLY A 400 27.75 -10.54 9.08
CA GLY A 400 26.83 -10.22 10.18
C GLY A 400 25.48 -10.95 10.13
N MET A 401 25.25 -11.80 9.13
CA MET A 401 24.07 -12.68 9.06
C MET A 401 24.41 -14.10 9.50
N LEU A 402 23.50 -14.71 10.26
CA LEU A 402 23.66 -16.08 10.72
C LEU A 402 23.06 -17.04 9.68
N PHE A 403 23.92 -17.87 9.10
CA PHE A 403 23.54 -18.95 8.19
C PHE A 403 23.66 -20.29 8.90
N LEU A 404 22.72 -21.18 8.56
CA LEU A 404 22.69 -22.55 9.08
C LEU A 404 23.18 -23.50 7.99
N VAL A 405 24.07 -24.40 8.36
CA VAL A 405 24.51 -25.48 7.48
C VAL A 405 23.39 -26.51 7.35
N ASN A 406 23.00 -26.87 6.12
CA ASN A 406 21.99 -27.87 5.78
C ASN A 406 20.54 -27.54 6.23
N ASP A 407 20.09 -26.29 6.07
CA ASP A 407 18.72 -25.88 6.42
C ASP A 407 17.63 -26.67 5.68
N GLU A 408 17.81 -26.97 4.40
CA GLU A 408 16.92 -27.82 3.60
C GLU A 408 16.76 -29.23 4.21
N GLU A 409 17.86 -29.88 4.56
CA GLU A 409 17.86 -31.21 5.16
C GLU A 409 17.11 -31.21 6.50
N LEU A 410 17.30 -30.15 7.29
CA LEU A 410 16.63 -29.97 8.59
C LEU A 410 15.13 -29.73 8.42
N LEU A 411 14.72 -28.86 7.49
CA LEU A 411 13.31 -28.65 7.16
C LEU A 411 12.64 -29.96 6.74
N ASN A 412 13.31 -30.75 5.89
CA ASN A 412 12.81 -32.05 5.43
C ASN A 412 12.64 -33.07 6.56
N LYS A 413 13.36 -32.91 7.67
CA LYS A 413 13.22 -33.71 8.91
C LYS A 413 12.14 -33.17 9.86
N GLY A 414 11.48 -32.06 9.51
CA GLY A 414 10.48 -31.39 10.33
C GLY A 414 11.08 -30.48 11.40
N VAL A 415 12.33 -30.03 11.24
CA VAL A 415 12.98 -29.09 12.14
C VAL A 415 12.68 -27.67 11.67
N ALA A 416 12.17 -26.83 12.57
CA ALA A 416 11.98 -25.39 12.32
C ALA A 416 12.74 -24.51 13.32
N TYR A 417 13.35 -25.10 14.34
CA TYR A 417 14.05 -24.39 15.41
C TYR A 417 15.46 -24.97 15.59
N VAL A 418 16.45 -24.10 15.69
CA VAL A 418 17.84 -24.47 15.92
C VAL A 418 18.37 -23.75 17.15
N ARG A 419 18.91 -24.53 18.08
CA ARG A 419 19.66 -24.02 19.23
C ARG A 419 21.05 -23.62 18.79
N ALA A 420 21.40 -22.36 19.03
CA ALA A 420 22.72 -21.82 18.73
C ALA A 420 23.27 -20.98 19.88
N ASP A 421 24.60 -20.97 20.00
CA ASP A 421 25.35 -20.10 20.91
C ASP A 421 25.96 -18.93 20.10
N GLY A 422 26.29 -17.81 20.75
CA GLY A 422 27.05 -16.72 20.13
C GLY A 422 26.27 -15.83 19.14
N VAL A 423 24.94 -15.87 19.17
CA VAL A 423 24.09 -14.98 18.36
C VAL A 423 24.14 -13.56 18.93
N ASN A 424 24.37 -12.57 18.07
CA ASN A 424 24.42 -11.16 18.48
C ASN A 424 23.12 -10.76 19.21
N PRO A 425 23.21 -10.17 20.43
CA PRO A 425 22.08 -9.61 21.17
C PRO A 425 21.27 -8.52 20.48
N GLU A 426 21.62 -7.99 19.31
CA GLU A 426 20.74 -7.08 18.58
C GLU A 426 20.03 -7.70 17.37
N THR A 427 20.47 -8.87 16.90
CA THR A 427 19.79 -9.52 15.77
C THR A 427 18.48 -10.19 16.21
N ARG A 428 17.38 -9.85 15.53
CA ARG A 428 16.02 -10.36 15.82
C ARG A 428 15.48 -11.35 14.78
N PHE A 429 16.13 -11.48 13.62
CA PHE A 429 15.67 -12.35 12.52
C PHE A 429 16.84 -12.99 11.77
N THR A 430 16.55 -14.02 10.96
CA THR A 430 17.50 -14.64 10.02
C THR A 430 16.86 -14.86 8.66
N LYS A 431 17.70 -14.89 7.61
CA LYS A 431 17.30 -15.25 6.24
C LYS A 431 17.21 -16.77 6.03
N SER A 432 17.76 -17.57 6.93
CA SER A 432 17.52 -19.02 6.95
C SER A 432 16.06 -19.30 7.32
N PRO A 433 15.41 -20.33 6.76
CA PRO A 433 14.03 -20.70 7.06
C PRO A 433 13.87 -21.45 8.38
N LEU A 434 14.75 -21.19 9.34
CA LEU A 434 14.80 -21.85 10.63
C LEU A 434 14.92 -20.79 11.72
N HIS A 435 14.05 -20.86 12.73
CA HIS A 435 14.16 -20.01 13.90
C HIS A 435 15.41 -20.36 14.68
N ILE A 436 16.08 -19.34 15.19
CA ILE A 436 17.22 -19.51 16.09
C ILE A 436 16.75 -19.25 17.51
N VAL A 437 17.12 -20.15 18.43
CA VAL A 437 16.69 -20.12 19.83
C VAL A 437 17.88 -20.33 20.76
N PRO A 438 17.79 -19.93 22.05
CA PRO A 438 18.85 -20.18 23.01
C PRO A 438 19.09 -21.67 23.25
N ARG A 439 20.28 -22.01 23.70
CA ARG A 439 20.69 -23.38 24.04
C ARG A 439 19.74 -24.12 25.00
N LYS A 440 19.11 -23.41 25.93
CA LYS A 440 18.17 -23.99 26.91
C LYS A 440 16.71 -23.95 26.45
N PHE A 441 16.43 -23.49 25.24
CA PHE A 441 15.07 -23.38 24.74
C PHE A 441 14.42 -24.76 24.64
N GLU A 442 13.18 -24.84 25.12
CA GLU A 442 12.30 -25.99 24.95
C GLU A 442 11.09 -25.56 24.14
N LEU A 443 10.67 -26.42 23.21
CA LEU A 443 9.48 -26.12 22.42
C LEU A 443 8.26 -26.15 23.33
N PRO A 444 7.42 -25.09 23.31
CA PRO A 444 6.14 -25.15 24.00
C PRO A 444 5.24 -26.23 23.36
N PRO A 445 4.21 -26.72 24.08
CA PRO A 445 3.22 -27.61 23.51
C PRO A 445 2.65 -27.06 22.20
N PHE A 446 2.61 -27.91 21.17
CA PHE A 446 2.17 -27.48 19.85
C PHE A 446 0.73 -26.97 19.86
N SER A 447 0.54 -25.73 19.45
CA SER A 447 -0.76 -25.09 19.43
C SER A 447 -0.92 -24.16 18.22
N LEU A 448 -2.07 -24.27 17.56
CA LEU A 448 -2.52 -23.30 16.55
C LEU A 448 -3.62 -22.45 17.20
N LYS A 449 -3.25 -21.22 17.57
CA LYS A 449 -4.15 -20.26 18.20
C LYS A 449 -3.94 -18.89 17.61
N VAL A 450 -5.03 -18.11 17.54
CA VAL A 450 -4.97 -16.69 17.25
C VAL A 450 -3.92 -16.02 18.14
N GLY A 451 -3.02 -15.33 17.47
CA GLY A 451 -1.97 -14.57 18.09
C GLY A 451 -0.61 -15.24 18.20
N MET A 452 -0.52 -16.54 17.91
CA MET A 452 0.75 -17.27 17.89
C MET A 452 1.51 -17.09 16.57
N ASN A 453 2.83 -17.22 16.62
CA ASN A 453 3.66 -17.28 15.42
C ASN A 453 3.31 -18.55 14.62
N PRO A 454 2.98 -18.44 13.32
CA PRO A 454 2.63 -19.58 12.49
C PRO A 454 3.90 -20.31 12.02
N THR A 455 4.32 -21.28 12.84
CA THR A 455 5.42 -22.19 12.52
C THR A 455 5.05 -23.64 12.77
N PHE A 456 4.84 -24.40 11.68
CA PHE A 456 4.40 -25.80 11.70
C PHE A 456 4.64 -26.46 10.34
N PHE A 457 4.45 -27.77 10.25
CA PHE A 457 4.57 -28.53 9.00
C PHE A 457 3.23 -29.06 8.52
N LEU A 458 3.09 -29.23 7.21
CA LEU A 458 1.95 -29.89 6.59
C LEU A 458 2.33 -31.29 6.15
N LYS A 459 1.57 -32.27 6.64
CA LYS A 459 1.77 -33.69 6.35
C LYS A 459 0.61 -34.25 5.53
N LYS A 460 0.92 -34.95 4.44
CA LYS A 460 -0.05 -35.70 3.62
C LYS A 460 0.55 -37.03 3.23
N ASP A 461 -0.27 -38.08 3.28
CA ASP A 461 0.14 -39.45 2.93
C ASP A 461 1.41 -39.93 3.65
N GLY A 462 1.53 -39.58 4.94
CA GLY A 462 2.67 -39.99 5.75
C GLY A 462 3.93 -39.12 5.59
N LYS A 463 3.96 -38.17 4.64
CA LYS A 463 5.13 -37.35 4.30
C LYS A 463 4.92 -35.88 4.61
N LEU A 464 5.97 -35.20 5.05
CA LEU A 464 5.99 -33.73 5.10
C LEU A 464 6.16 -33.22 3.67
N THR A 465 5.31 -32.30 3.26
CA THR A 465 5.38 -31.71 1.91
C THR A 465 5.46 -30.20 1.92
N HIS A 466 5.11 -29.55 3.02
CA HIS A 466 5.29 -28.11 3.19
C HIS A 466 5.70 -27.77 4.62
N ALA A 467 6.37 -26.65 4.76
CA ALA A 467 6.57 -25.96 6.02
C ALA A 467 5.87 -24.61 5.98
N VAL A 468 5.25 -24.21 7.07
CA VAL A 468 4.89 -22.82 7.33
C VAL A 468 5.90 -22.32 8.36
N ILE A 469 6.73 -21.34 8.00
CA ILE A 469 7.76 -20.77 8.88
C ILE A 469 7.52 -19.27 8.98
N ASN A 470 7.26 -18.77 10.20
CA ASN A 470 6.97 -17.35 10.42
C ASN A 470 5.86 -16.81 9.49
N GLY A 471 4.91 -17.66 9.11
CA GLY A 471 3.83 -17.33 8.16
C GLY A 471 4.18 -17.33 6.67
N PHE A 472 5.35 -17.83 6.29
CA PHE A 472 5.72 -18.11 4.91
C PHE A 472 5.50 -19.59 4.61
N LEU A 473 4.83 -19.90 3.50
CA LEU A 473 4.64 -21.26 3.02
C LEU A 473 5.82 -21.67 2.14
N LEU A 474 6.45 -22.79 2.46
CA LEU A 474 7.58 -23.37 1.74
C LEU A 474 7.23 -24.80 1.31
N GLU A 475 7.46 -25.13 0.05
CA GLU A 475 7.29 -26.48 -0.48
C GLU A 475 8.51 -27.36 -0.12
N LEU A 476 8.30 -28.64 0.16
CA LEU A 476 9.33 -29.62 0.50
C LEU A 476 9.28 -30.79 -0.49
N PRO A 477 10.42 -31.41 -0.86
CA PRO A 477 11.71 -31.28 -0.19
C PRO A 477 12.65 -30.18 -0.68
N ASN A 478 12.29 -29.52 -1.79
CA ASN A 478 13.14 -28.53 -2.46
C ASN A 478 12.49 -27.14 -2.39
N PRO A 479 12.59 -26.45 -1.25
CA PRO A 479 11.95 -25.15 -1.06
C PRO A 479 12.54 -24.07 -1.97
N ASP A 480 11.67 -23.27 -2.59
CA ASP A 480 12.05 -22.00 -3.21
C ASP A 480 12.05 -20.89 -2.15
N TYR A 481 13.22 -20.34 -1.88
CA TYR A 481 13.41 -19.24 -0.93
C TYR A 481 13.27 -17.84 -1.55
N SER A 482 12.98 -17.72 -2.86
CA SER A 482 12.88 -16.43 -3.56
C SER A 482 11.90 -15.46 -2.90
N ASN A 483 10.80 -15.99 -2.33
CA ASN A 483 9.76 -15.22 -1.64
C ASN A 483 9.80 -15.40 -0.11
N PHE A 484 10.84 -16.04 0.43
CA PHE A 484 10.98 -16.20 1.87
C PHE A 484 11.49 -14.91 2.50
N GLY A 485 10.72 -14.34 3.43
CA GLY A 485 11.09 -13.08 4.09
C GLY A 485 12.19 -13.27 5.13
N ASN A 486 11.86 -13.98 6.21
CA ASN A 486 12.75 -14.28 7.32
C ASN A 486 12.12 -15.29 8.29
N ALA A 487 12.97 -15.99 9.05
CA ALA A 487 12.61 -16.59 10.34
C ALA A 487 13.03 -15.67 11.49
N LEU A 488 12.69 -16.04 12.73
CA LEU A 488 12.93 -15.23 13.92
C LEU A 488 14.12 -15.75 14.73
N ILE A 489 14.83 -14.83 15.39
CA ILE A 489 15.77 -15.12 16.47
C ILE A 489 15.01 -14.85 17.77
N ILE A 490 14.57 -15.93 18.41
CA ILE A 490 13.78 -15.91 19.64
C ILE A 490 14.73 -15.99 20.82
N ARG A 491 14.38 -15.38 21.96
CA ARG A 491 15.23 -15.34 23.15
C ARG A 491 14.47 -15.66 24.42
#